data_AF-A0A6A6L906-F1
#
_entry.id   AF-A0A6A6L906-F1
#
_cell.length_a   1.000
_cell.length_b   1.000
_cell.length_c   1.000
_cell.angle_alpha   90.00
_cell.angle_beta   90.00
_cell.angle_gamma   90.00
#
_symmetry.space_group_name_H-M   'P 1'
#
loop_
_entity.id
_entity.type
_entity.pdbx_description
1 polymer ?
#
loop_
_entity_poly.entity_id
_entity_poly.type
_entity_poly.pdbx_seq_one_letter_code
_entity_poly.pdbx_strand_id
1 'polypeptide(L)'
;MRRISRPNNGNAQFRRIPVGEIHLKVSSIRESRSDDKRFSIFTGTKRLHLRAETREDRLAWMEALQAVKDMFPRMSNSELMAPIDNVAVSTEKLRQRLQEEA
;
A
#
# COMPACT_ATOMS: atom_id res chain seq x y z
N MET A 1 12.41 47.85 -13.58
CA MET A 1 11.59 46.61 -13.56
C MET A 1 11.78 45.87 -14.87
N ARG A 2 12.38 44.67 -14.86
CA ARG A 2 12.58 43.85 -16.06
C ARG A 2 11.68 42.61 -15.99
N ARG A 3 10.66 42.55 -16.84
CA ARG A 3 9.85 41.33 -17.06
C ARG A 3 10.63 40.43 -18.02
N ILE A 4 11.05 39.27 -17.54
CA ILE A 4 11.68 38.24 -18.36
C ILE A 4 10.56 37.35 -18.91
N SER A 5 10.27 37.51 -20.20
CA SER A 5 9.39 36.63 -20.96
C SER A 5 10.11 35.29 -21.18
N ARG A 6 9.54 34.17 -20.74
CA ARG A 6 10.06 32.83 -21.06
C ARG A 6 9.40 32.33 -22.36
N PRO A 7 10.17 31.82 -23.33
CA PRO A 7 9.59 31.29 -24.57
C PRO A 7 8.90 29.95 -24.29
N ASN A 8 7.67 29.85 -24.78
CA ASN A 8 6.87 28.63 -24.80
C ASN A 8 7.44 27.66 -25.84
N ASN A 9 8.19 26.66 -25.39
CA ASN A 9 8.66 25.59 -26.27
C ASN A 9 7.82 24.33 -26.03
N GLY A 10 6.86 24.11 -26.93
CA GLY A 10 6.07 22.88 -27.01
C GLY A 10 6.94 21.66 -27.31
N ASN A 11 6.40 20.47 -27.00
CA ASN A 11 6.98 19.15 -27.29
C ASN A 11 8.18 18.68 -26.44
N ALA A 12 8.16 18.91 -25.14
CA ALA A 12 8.75 17.93 -24.22
C ALA A 12 7.67 16.92 -23.86
N GLN A 13 7.71 15.72 -24.46
CA GLN A 13 7.04 14.56 -23.88
C GLN A 13 7.47 14.51 -22.42
N PHE A 14 6.55 14.81 -21.50
CA PHE A 14 6.83 14.91 -20.08
C PHE A 14 7.44 13.58 -19.64
N ARG A 15 8.77 13.54 -19.48
CA ARG A 15 9.41 12.58 -18.60
C ARG A 15 8.87 12.92 -17.22
N ARG A 16 7.72 12.33 -16.89
CA ARG A 16 7.05 12.47 -15.60
C ARG A 16 7.97 11.81 -14.59
N ILE A 17 8.91 12.58 -14.05
CA ILE A 17 9.72 12.13 -12.92
C ILE A 17 8.71 11.92 -11.78
N PRO A 18 8.57 10.69 -11.27
CA PRO A 18 7.64 10.44 -10.18
C PRO A 18 8.07 11.27 -8.97
N VAL A 19 7.14 12.00 -8.38
CA VAL A 19 7.38 12.78 -7.15
C VAL A 19 7.45 11.89 -5.90
N GLY A 20 7.08 10.62 -6.05
CA GLY A 20 7.15 9.62 -4.99
C GLY A 20 6.56 8.29 -5.45
N GLU A 21 6.86 7.25 -4.69
CA GLU A 21 6.34 5.90 -4.89
C GLU A 21 5.69 5.40 -3.60
N ILE A 22 4.63 4.61 -3.73
CA ILE A 22 3.93 3.97 -2.60
C ILE A 22 3.78 2.48 -2.84
N HIS A 23 4.01 1.68 -1.81
CA HIS A 23 3.80 0.24 -1.89
C HIS A 23 2.33 -0.11 -1.58
N LEU A 24 1.52 -0.30 -2.64
CA LEU A 24 0.07 -0.54 -2.51
C LEU A 24 -0.27 -1.82 -1.73
N LYS A 25 0.54 -2.89 -1.86
CA LYS A 25 0.30 -4.17 -1.19
C LYS A 25 0.12 -4.02 0.32
N VAL A 26 0.85 -3.13 0.97
CA VAL A 26 0.83 -2.91 2.43
C VAL A 26 0.09 -1.65 2.87
N SER A 27 -0.47 -0.86 1.96
CA SER A 27 -1.24 0.35 2.31
C SER A 27 -2.70 0.04 2.68
N SER A 28 -3.42 1.03 3.21
CA SER A 28 -4.89 1.03 3.25
C SER A 28 -5.43 2.28 2.57
N ILE A 29 -6.61 2.18 1.95
CA ILE A 29 -7.25 3.27 1.21
C ILE A 29 -8.56 3.59 1.90
N ARG A 30 -8.88 4.88 2.05
CA ARG A 30 -10.16 5.32 2.63
C ARG A 30 -10.76 6.48 1.84
N GLU A 31 -12.05 6.39 1.59
CA GLU A 31 -12.83 7.50 1.07
C GLU A 31 -13.09 8.55 2.16
N SER A 32 -13.14 9.82 1.76
CA SER A 32 -13.64 10.88 2.63
C SER A 32 -15.16 10.78 2.73
N ARG A 33 -15.71 10.83 3.95
CA ARG A 33 -17.16 10.82 4.19
C ARG A 33 -17.83 12.17 3.94
N SER A 34 -17.07 13.26 4.04
CA SER A 34 -17.58 14.63 3.94
C SER A 34 -17.25 15.34 2.63
N ASP A 35 -16.46 14.71 1.76
CA ASP A 35 -16.05 15.27 0.47
C ASP A 35 -16.06 14.16 -0.57
N ASP A 36 -16.97 14.27 -1.55
CA ASP A 36 -17.21 13.24 -2.55
C ASP A 36 -16.09 13.12 -3.60
N LYS A 37 -15.06 13.98 -3.52
CA LYS A 37 -13.89 13.98 -4.41
C LYS A 37 -12.59 13.60 -3.70
N ARG A 38 -12.59 13.46 -2.37
CA ARG A 38 -11.38 13.16 -1.59
C ARG A 38 -11.29 11.71 -1.15
N PHE A 39 -10.06 11.22 -1.13
CA PHE A 39 -9.70 9.93 -0.55
C PHE A 39 -8.28 10.01 0.01
N SER A 40 -7.86 9.00 0.76
CA SER A 40 -6.54 8.98 1.37
C SER A 40 -5.93 7.59 1.34
N ILE A 41 -4.62 7.54 1.13
CA ILE A 41 -3.83 6.33 1.18
C ILE A 41 -2.94 6.40 2.41
N PHE A 42 -3.07 5.43 3.30
CA PHE A 42 -2.30 5.31 4.53
C PHE A 42 -1.25 4.23 4.31
N THR A 43 0.01 4.62 4.42
CA THR A 43 1.15 3.71 4.51
C THR A 43 1.59 3.60 5.97
N GLY A 44 2.58 2.76 6.28
CA GLY A 44 3.02 2.55 7.66
C GLY A 44 3.48 3.84 8.38
N THR A 45 4.04 4.79 7.65
CA THR A 45 4.63 6.02 8.23
C THR A 45 4.05 7.31 7.66
N LYS A 46 3.24 7.25 6.60
CA LYS A 46 2.73 8.43 5.91
C LYS A 46 1.26 8.26 5.54
N ARG A 47 0.63 9.41 5.33
CA ARG A 47 -0.71 9.51 4.77
C ARG A 47 -0.66 10.44 3.58
N LEU A 48 -1.15 9.97 2.45
CA LEU A 48 -1.30 10.76 1.23
C LEU A 48 -2.77 11.16 1.09
N HIS A 49 -3.03 12.46 1.09
CA HIS A 49 -4.35 13.02 0.82
C HIS A 49 -4.48 13.31 -0.68
N LEU A 50 -5.48 12.71 -1.32
CA LEU A 50 -5.72 12.83 -2.75
C LEU A 50 -7.10 13.43 -2.99
N ARG A 51 -7.21 14.19 -4.07
CA ARG A 51 -8.45 14.79 -4.53
C ARG A 51 -8.58 14.56 -6.04
N ALA A 52 -9.70 13.96 -6.44
CA ALA A 52 -10.09 13.82 -7.84
C ALA A 52 -10.81 15.08 -8.35
N GLU A 53 -10.92 15.22 -9.66
CA GLU A 53 -11.62 16.35 -10.28
C GLU A 53 -13.13 16.25 -10.09
N THR A 54 -13.66 15.03 -10.23
CA THR A 54 -15.08 14.69 -10.06
C THR A 54 -15.30 13.56 -9.06
N ARG A 55 -16.57 13.32 -8.70
CA ARG A 55 -16.95 12.17 -7.85
C ARG A 55 -16.75 10.87 -8.62
N GLU A 56 -17.07 10.89 -9.91
CA GLU A 56 -16.94 9.79 -10.85
C GLU A 56 -15.47 9.38 -10.99
N ASP A 57 -14.56 10.36 -11.12
CA ASP A 57 -13.13 10.09 -11.14
C ASP A 57 -12.65 9.48 -9.82
N ARG A 58 -13.19 9.95 -8.67
CA ARG A 58 -12.87 9.33 -7.38
C ARG A 58 -13.30 7.87 -7.35
N LEU A 59 -14.49 7.55 -7.85
CA LEU A 59 -14.98 6.17 -7.92
C LEU A 59 -14.06 5.31 -8.80
N ALA A 60 -13.70 5.80 -9.99
CA ALA A 60 -12.77 5.10 -10.89
C ALA A 60 -11.40 4.84 -10.23
N TRP A 61 -10.87 5.82 -9.49
CA TRP A 61 -9.64 5.62 -8.70
C TRP A 61 -9.81 4.57 -7.62
N MET A 62 -10.92 4.58 -6.87
CA MET A 62 -11.19 3.61 -5.81
C MET A 62 -11.29 2.19 -6.37
N GLU A 63 -12.01 2.00 -7.47
CA GLU A 63 -12.15 0.71 -8.15
C GLU A 63 -10.81 0.18 -8.66
N ALA A 64 -10.05 1.01 -9.37
CA ALA A 64 -8.74 0.62 -9.90
C ALA A 64 -7.77 0.23 -8.79
N LEU A 65 -7.71 1.03 -7.71
CA LEU A 65 -6.86 0.73 -6.57
C LEU A 65 -7.29 -0.55 -5.86
N GLN A 66 -8.60 -0.78 -5.69
CA GLN A 66 -9.11 -1.99 -5.05
C GLN A 66 -8.83 -3.24 -5.90
N ALA A 67 -9.04 -3.19 -7.21
CA ALA A 67 -8.74 -4.29 -8.11
C ALA A 67 -7.26 -4.72 -8.02
N VAL A 68 -6.34 -3.75 -7.97
CA VAL A 68 -4.91 -4.02 -7.79
C VAL A 68 -4.61 -4.58 -6.40
N LYS A 69 -5.35 -4.17 -5.35
CA LYS A 69 -5.18 -4.71 -4.00
C LYS A 69 -5.60 -6.18 -3.93
N ASP A 70 -6.64 -6.56 -4.65
CA ASP A 70 -7.15 -7.92 -4.67
C ASP A 70 -6.19 -8.90 -5.38
N MET A 71 -5.31 -8.39 -6.26
CA MET A 71 -4.21 -9.18 -6.85
C MET A 71 -3.12 -9.59 -5.85
N PHE A 72 -3.11 -9.03 -4.63
CA PHE A 72 -2.17 -9.39 -3.58
C PHE A 72 -2.90 -10.03 -2.39
N PRO A 73 -3.34 -11.29 -2.50
CA PRO A 73 -4.04 -11.98 -1.42
C PRO A 73 -3.19 -11.91 -0.15
N ARG A 74 -3.75 -11.30 0.89
CA ARG A 74 -3.14 -11.29 2.22
C ARG A 74 -3.68 -12.51 2.94
N MET A 75 -2.80 -13.41 3.40
CA MET A 75 -3.19 -14.37 4.42
C MET A 75 -3.79 -13.59 5.60
N SER A 76 -4.94 -14.04 6.08
CA SER A 76 -5.52 -13.41 7.27
C SER A 76 -4.60 -13.67 8.48
N ASN A 77 -4.61 -12.80 9.49
CA ASN A 77 -3.84 -13.09 10.72
C ASN A 77 -4.26 -14.43 11.35
N SER A 78 -5.53 -14.81 11.21
CA SER A 78 -6.04 -16.10 11.67
C SER A 78 -5.42 -17.27 10.89
N GLU A 79 -5.26 -17.12 9.59
CA GLU A 79 -4.64 -18.12 8.72
C GLU A 79 -3.13 -18.21 8.94
N LEU A 80 -2.47 -17.08 9.22
CA LEU A 80 -1.05 -17.05 9.59
C LEU A 80 -0.80 -17.75 10.94
N MET A 81 -1.75 -17.66 11.87
CA MET A 81 -1.66 -18.24 13.21
C MET A 81 -2.36 -19.61 13.32
N ALA A 82 -2.92 -20.12 12.23
CA ALA A 82 -3.56 -21.42 12.23
C ALA A 82 -2.51 -22.51 12.55
N PRO A 83 -2.79 -23.44 13.47
CA PRO A 83 -1.94 -24.59 13.70
C PRO A 83 -1.69 -25.30 12.36
N ILE A 84 -0.42 -25.50 12.03
CA ILE A 84 -0.08 -26.33 10.87
C ILE A 84 -0.26 -27.77 11.35
N ASP A 85 -1.46 -28.32 11.17
CA ASP A 85 -1.89 -29.64 11.70
C ASP A 85 -0.97 -30.82 11.30
N ASN A 86 0.00 -30.59 10.40
CA ASN A 86 0.83 -31.64 9.80
C ASN A 86 2.35 -31.44 9.93
N VAL A 87 2.84 -30.48 10.73
CA VAL A 87 4.29 -30.32 10.96
C VAL A 87 4.67 -30.89 12.33
N ALA A 88 5.02 -32.18 12.35
CA ALA A 88 5.63 -32.80 13.51
C ALA A 88 7.13 -32.41 13.57
N VAL A 89 7.48 -31.44 14.41
CA VAL A 89 8.88 -31.11 14.69
C VAL A 89 9.38 -32.00 15.83
N SER A 90 10.44 -32.78 15.60
CA SER A 90 11.06 -33.59 16.66
C SER A 90 11.71 -32.69 17.72
N THR A 91 11.22 -32.77 18.96
CA THR A 91 11.79 -32.06 20.12
C THR A 91 12.78 -32.91 20.92
N GLU A 92 13.16 -34.10 20.42
CA GLU A 92 13.95 -35.10 21.17
C GLU A 92 15.29 -34.53 21.66
N LYS A 93 16.03 -33.87 20.76
CA LYS A 93 17.33 -33.25 21.08
C LYS A 93 17.21 -32.09 22.08
N LEU A 94 16.09 -31.37 22.08
CA LEU A 94 15.86 -30.27 23.02
C LEU A 94 15.61 -30.79 24.43
N ARG A 95 14.84 -31.90 24.55
CA ARG A 95 14.59 -32.58 25.83
C ARG A 95 15.88 -33.14 26.43
N GLN A 96 16.74 -33.71 25.60
CA GLN A 96 18.02 -34.27 26.03
C GLN A 96 18.92 -33.18 26.65
N ARG A 97 19.04 -32.02 26.00
CA ARG A 97 19.82 -30.88 26.51
C ARG A 97 19.24 -30.28 27.80
N LEU A 98 17.91 -30.19 27.91
CA LEU A 98 17.25 -29.70 29.13
C LEU A 98 17.54 -30.57 30.36
N GLN A 99 17.78 -31.87 30.16
CA GLN A 99 18.17 -32.78 31.25
C GLN A 99 19.66 -32.68 31.59
N GLU A 100 20.50 -32.23 30.66
CA GLU A 100 21.93 -32.00 30.90
C GLU A 100 22.20 -30.68 31.65
N GLU A 101 21.29 -29.71 31.55
CA GLU A 101 21.38 -28.40 32.19
C GLU A 101 20.69 -28.32 33.58
N ALA A 102 20.05 -29.40 34.04
CA ALA A 102 19.35 -29.51 35.34
C ALA A 102 20.17 -30.27 36.38
#